data_AF-A0A9D1FUM8-F1
#
_entry.id   AF-A0A9D1FUM8-F1
#
_cell.length_a   1.000
_cell.length_b   1.000
_cell.length_c   1.000
_cell.angle_alpha   90.00
_cell.angle_beta   90.00
_cell.angle_gamma   90.00
#
_symmetry.space_group_name_H-M   'P 1'
#
loop_
_entity.id
_entity.type
_entity.pdbx_description
1 polymer ?
#
loop_
_entity_poly.entity_id
_entity_poly.type
_entity_poly.pdbx_seq_one_letter_code
_entity_poly.pdbx_strand_id
1 'polypeptide(L)'
;MLDKVANILLNPKFVNFANNTKYTVSTESIFKATGRPAAIMMDKNVDEDTRKYAATKEGLYQMLCLGIYLTMIPFIFQRYGFKIAQRILKGDKELPAFKDAQEYLNYAKLAKMNLEERKNSKLLSKISDTLKADKDDKLTLKEHLLKEEKPPEFPAAKGAIELSNLTGTVIGLAWIASELSNHILHPLMRGLGFEEKKKQNCSKINIKA
;
A
#
# COMPACT_ATOMS: atom_id res chain seq x y z
N MET A 1 -31.46 2.16 -12.21
CA MET A 1 -29.99 2.38 -12.14
C MET A 1 -29.49 2.27 -10.70
N LEU A 2 -30.19 2.86 -9.72
CA LEU A 2 -29.90 2.71 -8.28
C LEU A 2 -29.74 1.25 -7.83
N ASP A 3 -30.64 0.33 -8.20
CA ASP A 3 -30.52 -1.09 -7.80
C ASP A 3 -29.33 -1.82 -8.43
N LYS A 4 -28.92 -1.42 -9.65
CA LYS A 4 -27.74 -1.99 -10.31
C LYS A 4 -26.46 -1.44 -9.69
N VAL A 5 -26.43 -0.15 -9.34
CA VAL A 5 -25.31 0.48 -8.63
C VAL A 5 -25.21 -0.09 -7.21
N ALA A 6 -26.32 -0.23 -6.49
CA ALA A 6 -26.37 -0.84 -5.17
C ALA A 6 -25.87 -2.30 -5.20
N ASN A 7 -26.27 -3.11 -6.19
CA ASN A 7 -25.75 -4.48 -6.34
C ASN A 7 -24.25 -4.56 -6.65
N ILE A 8 -23.70 -3.56 -7.35
CA ILE A 8 -22.25 -3.48 -7.59
C ILE A 8 -21.51 -3.05 -6.32
N LEU A 9 -22.02 -2.04 -5.62
CA LEU A 9 -21.42 -1.50 -4.39
C LEU A 9 -21.49 -2.50 -3.21
N LEU A 10 -22.58 -3.26 -3.12
CA LEU A 10 -22.80 -4.27 -2.08
C LEU A 10 -22.25 -5.65 -2.48
N ASN A 11 -21.65 -5.78 -3.66
CA ASN A 11 -21.01 -7.02 -4.07
C ASN A 11 -19.89 -7.35 -3.08
N PRO A 12 -19.82 -8.58 -2.53
CA PRO A 12 -18.77 -8.99 -1.60
C PRO A 12 -17.35 -8.73 -2.12
N LYS A 13 -17.13 -8.77 -3.44
CA LYS A 13 -15.85 -8.43 -4.05
C LYS A 13 -15.52 -6.94 -3.94
N PHE A 14 -16.50 -6.08 -4.18
CA PHE A 14 -16.34 -4.63 -4.07
C PHE A 14 -16.19 -4.18 -2.62
N VAL A 15 -17.00 -4.74 -1.71
CA VAL A 15 -16.87 -4.50 -0.26
C VAL A 15 -15.51 -4.96 0.26
N ASN A 16 -15.01 -6.13 -0.17
CA ASN A 16 -13.66 -6.58 0.20
C ASN A 16 -12.55 -5.72 -0.41
N PHE A 17 -12.76 -5.17 -1.61
CA PHE A 17 -11.83 -4.23 -2.23
C PHE A 17 -11.77 -2.92 -1.43
N ALA A 18 -12.92 -2.31 -1.13
CA ALA A 18 -13.02 -1.06 -0.38
C ALA A 18 -12.46 -1.19 1.05
N ASN A 19 -12.70 -2.33 1.70
CA ASN A 19 -12.16 -2.63 3.03
C ASN A 19 -10.69 -3.08 3.02
N ASN A 20 -10.02 -3.05 1.88
CA ASN A 20 -8.60 -3.30 1.77
C ASN A 20 -7.90 -2.02 1.33
N THR A 21 -7.28 -1.36 2.30
CA THR A 21 -6.54 -0.11 2.08
C THR A 21 -5.47 -0.31 1.03
N LYS A 22 -4.82 -1.48 1.04
CA LYS A 22 -3.73 -1.76 0.11
C LYS A 22 -4.23 -1.78 -1.34
N TYR A 23 -5.32 -2.47 -1.63
CA TYR A 23 -5.85 -2.52 -3.00
C TYR A 23 -6.42 -1.17 -3.45
N THR A 24 -7.22 -0.52 -2.59
CA THR A 24 -7.87 0.75 -2.92
C THR A 24 -6.85 1.82 -3.30
N VAL A 25 -5.83 2.03 -2.46
CA VAL A 25 -4.82 3.07 -2.70
C VAL A 25 -3.92 2.71 -3.88
N SER A 26 -3.59 1.43 -4.09
CA SER A 26 -2.79 1.01 -5.26
C SER A 26 -3.54 1.31 -6.56
N THR A 27 -4.81 0.92 -6.62
CA THR A 27 -5.65 1.12 -7.80
C THR A 27 -5.87 2.59 -8.08
N GLU A 28 -6.16 3.39 -7.05
CA GLU A 28 -6.26 4.84 -7.17
C GLU A 28 -4.95 5.45 -7.68
N SER A 29 -3.82 5.03 -7.15
CA SER A 29 -2.49 5.55 -7.55
C SER A 29 -2.16 5.20 -9.00
N ILE A 30 -2.42 3.97 -9.43
CA ILE A 30 -2.26 3.56 -10.83
C ILE A 30 -3.17 4.38 -11.74
N PHE A 31 -4.43 4.55 -11.36
CA PHE A 31 -5.38 5.34 -12.13
C PHE A 31 -4.98 6.81 -12.22
N LYS A 32 -4.44 7.40 -11.15
CA LYS A 32 -3.89 8.77 -11.19
C LYS A 32 -2.65 8.87 -12.04
N ALA A 33 -1.75 7.88 -11.95
CA ALA A 33 -0.50 7.83 -12.71
C ALA A 33 -0.71 7.76 -14.21
N THR A 34 -1.81 7.17 -14.67
CA THR A 34 -2.14 7.11 -16.10
C THR A 34 -3.14 8.20 -16.50
N GLY A 35 -4.18 8.41 -15.71
CA GLY A 35 -5.30 9.28 -16.02
C GLY A 35 -4.94 10.76 -16.00
N ARG A 36 -4.15 11.23 -15.02
CA ARG A 36 -3.79 12.66 -14.95
C ARG A 36 -2.86 13.08 -16.09
N PRO A 37 -1.77 12.35 -16.40
CA PRO A 37 -0.95 12.68 -17.57
C PRO A 37 -1.72 12.59 -18.88
N ALA A 38 -2.59 11.58 -19.04
CA ALA A 38 -3.42 11.45 -20.23
C ALA A 38 -4.38 12.64 -20.40
N ALA A 39 -5.04 13.07 -19.32
CA ALA A 39 -5.93 14.22 -19.35
C ALA A 39 -5.20 15.51 -19.73
N ILE A 40 -3.99 15.73 -19.20
CA ILE A 40 -3.14 16.88 -19.54
C ILE A 40 -2.76 16.86 -21.03
N MET A 41 -2.39 15.70 -21.57
CA MET A 41 -2.06 15.54 -22.99
C MET A 41 -3.27 15.75 -23.90
N MET A 42 -4.48 15.49 -23.43
CA MET A 42 -5.72 15.66 -24.19
C MET A 42 -6.25 17.10 -24.15
N ASP A 43 -5.79 17.96 -23.23
CA ASP A 43 -6.21 19.36 -23.17
C ASP A 43 -5.72 20.10 -24.42
N LYS A 44 -6.60 20.53 -25.31
CA LYS A 44 -6.21 21.23 -26.55
C LYS A 44 -6.03 22.74 -26.37
N ASN A 45 -6.30 23.27 -25.18
CA ASN A 45 -6.24 24.71 -24.91
C ASN A 45 -4.84 25.19 -24.52
N VAL A 46 -3.90 24.27 -24.33
CA VAL A 46 -2.50 24.54 -23.94
C VAL A 46 -1.57 24.09 -25.07
N ASP A 47 -0.45 24.78 -25.24
CA ASP A 47 0.55 24.43 -26.24
C ASP A 47 1.16 23.03 -26.00
N GLU A 48 1.64 22.41 -27.07
CA GLU A 48 2.08 21.02 -27.04
C GLU A 48 3.27 20.78 -26.10
N ASP A 49 4.21 21.71 -26.04
CA ASP A 49 5.41 21.58 -25.23
C ASP A 49 5.10 21.74 -23.73
N THR A 50 4.24 22.68 -23.38
CA THR A 50 3.74 22.84 -21.99
C THR A 50 2.92 21.63 -21.55
N ARG A 51 2.11 21.04 -22.43
CA ARG A 51 1.38 19.80 -22.11
C ARG A 51 2.30 18.63 -21.87
N LYS A 52 3.30 18.43 -22.74
CA LYS A 52 4.30 17.37 -22.56
C LYS A 52 5.07 17.56 -21.26
N TYR A 53 5.54 18.78 -20.98
CA TYR A 53 6.22 19.11 -19.73
C TYR A 53 5.34 18.79 -18.51
N ALA A 54 4.11 19.29 -18.49
CA ALA A 54 3.18 19.12 -17.37
C ALA A 54 2.77 17.65 -17.18
N ALA A 55 2.49 16.93 -18.27
CA ALA A 55 2.13 15.52 -18.23
C ALA A 55 3.28 14.65 -17.73
N THR A 56 4.52 14.93 -18.18
CA THR A 56 5.71 14.23 -17.70
C THR A 56 5.98 14.51 -16.23
N LYS A 57 5.87 15.77 -15.79
CA LYS A 57 6.05 16.15 -14.38
C LYS A 57 5.03 15.45 -13.48
N GLU A 58 3.75 15.50 -13.85
CA GLU A 58 2.68 14.83 -13.10
C GLU A 58 2.87 13.32 -13.12
N GLY A 59 3.22 12.73 -14.28
CA GLY A 59 3.47 11.29 -14.40
C GLY A 59 4.62 10.81 -13.51
N LEU A 60 5.74 11.53 -13.49
CA LEU A 60 6.88 11.22 -12.61
C LEU A 60 6.51 11.37 -11.13
N TYR A 61 5.72 12.40 -10.78
CA TYR A 61 5.23 12.58 -9.42
C TYR A 61 4.32 11.42 -8.97
N GLN A 62 3.40 11.00 -9.84
CA GLN A 62 2.52 9.87 -9.55
C GLN A 62 3.29 8.54 -9.47
N MET A 63 4.32 8.35 -10.30
CA MET A 63 5.20 7.18 -10.24
C MET A 63 6.05 7.17 -8.95
N LEU A 64 6.52 8.34 -8.50
CA LEU A 64 7.18 8.46 -7.20
C LEU A 64 6.23 8.10 -6.05
N CYS A 65 5.01 8.63 -6.06
CA CYS A 65 3.98 8.31 -5.07
C CYS A 65 3.68 6.80 -5.05
N LEU A 66 3.51 6.18 -6.22
CA LEU A 66 3.30 4.74 -6.36
C LEU A 66 4.50 3.93 -5.86
N GLY A 67 5.73 4.37 -6.15
CA GLY A 67 6.96 3.72 -5.69
C GLY A 67 7.09 3.76 -4.17
N ILE A 68 6.89 4.93 -3.55
CA ILE A 68 6.87 5.09 -2.10
C ILE A 68 5.81 4.19 -1.48
N TYR A 69 4.62 4.18 -2.06
CA TYR A 69 3.51 3.35 -1.60
C TYR A 69 3.84 1.84 -1.64
N LEU A 70 4.34 1.33 -2.79
CA LEU A 70 4.64 -0.08 -2.99
C LEU A 70 5.82 -0.59 -2.15
N THR A 71 6.74 0.30 -1.76
CA THR A 71 7.91 -0.07 -0.97
C THR A 71 7.67 0.17 0.52
N MET A 72 7.24 1.36 0.89
CA MET A 72 7.27 1.78 2.29
C MET A 72 6.19 1.12 3.14
N ILE A 73 5.00 0.90 2.58
CA ILE A 73 3.90 0.26 3.33
C ILE A 73 4.24 -1.19 3.69
N PRO A 74 4.58 -2.09 2.75
CA PRO A 74 4.87 -3.47 3.11
C PRO A 74 6.15 -3.62 3.93
N PHE A 75 7.20 -2.84 3.65
CA PHE A 75 8.50 -3.04 4.31
C PHE A 75 8.63 -2.31 5.66
N ILE A 76 7.99 -1.16 5.82
CA ILE A 76 8.10 -0.34 7.04
C ILE A 76 6.79 -0.44 7.83
N PHE A 77 5.70 0.13 7.33
CA PHE A 77 4.50 0.33 8.15
C PHE A 77 3.79 -0.97 8.54
N GLN A 78 3.66 -1.93 7.63
CA GLN A 78 3.09 -3.24 7.98
C GLN A 78 3.96 -3.98 9.00
N ARG A 79 5.28 -3.95 8.83
CA ARG A 79 6.21 -4.71 9.67
C ARG A 79 6.32 -4.12 11.08
N TYR A 80 6.45 -2.79 11.19
CA TYR A 80 6.56 -2.11 12.48
C TYR A 80 5.21 -1.91 13.15
N GLY A 81 4.18 -1.51 12.39
CA GLY A 81 2.82 -1.32 12.90
C GLY A 81 2.23 -2.60 13.47
N PHE A 82 2.43 -3.74 12.82
CA PHE A 82 2.01 -5.03 13.35
C PHE A 82 2.75 -5.42 14.64
N LYS A 83 4.06 -5.18 14.73
CA LYS A 83 4.82 -5.44 15.97
C LYS A 83 4.35 -4.56 17.13
N ILE A 84 4.00 -3.31 16.86
CA ILE A 84 3.44 -2.41 17.88
C ILE A 84 2.06 -2.91 18.31
N ALA A 85 1.19 -3.24 17.36
CA ALA A 85 -0.12 -3.80 17.64
C ALA A 85 -0.03 -5.08 18.48
N GLN A 86 0.91 -5.98 18.17
CA GLN A 86 1.17 -7.17 18.98
C GLN A 86 1.64 -6.84 20.40
N ARG A 87 2.34 -5.73 20.64
CA ARG A 87 2.72 -5.34 22.01
C ARG A 87 1.52 -4.81 22.79
N ILE A 88 0.64 -4.08 22.14
CA ILE A 88 -0.56 -3.49 22.76
C ILE A 88 -1.59 -4.58 23.04
N LEU A 89 -1.89 -5.42 22.03
CA LEU A 89 -2.93 -6.46 22.09
C LEU A 89 -2.49 -7.73 22.84
N LYS A 90 -1.21 -7.84 23.24
CA LYS A 90 -0.71 -8.97 24.06
C LYS A 90 -1.39 -9.06 25.42
N GLY A 91 -1.95 -7.95 25.92
CA GLY A 91 -2.69 -7.92 27.19
C GLY A 91 -4.08 -8.56 27.11
N ASP A 92 -4.71 -8.52 25.93
CA ASP A 92 -6.13 -8.86 25.77
C ASP A 92 -6.38 -10.30 25.29
N LYS A 93 -5.32 -11.11 25.11
CA LYS A 93 -5.37 -12.47 24.52
C LYS A 93 -5.96 -12.57 23.11
N GLU A 94 -6.26 -11.44 22.47
CA GLU A 94 -6.92 -11.39 21.16
C GLU A 94 -5.99 -11.63 19.98
N LEU A 95 -4.67 -11.70 20.21
CA LEU A 95 -3.70 -11.83 19.13
C LEU A 95 -2.56 -12.83 19.45
N PRO A 96 -2.54 -13.98 18.75
CA PRO A 96 -1.40 -14.89 18.76
C PRO A 96 -0.10 -14.18 18.38
N ALA A 97 1.02 -14.72 18.87
CA ALA A 97 2.36 -14.21 18.61
C ALA A 97 2.87 -14.57 17.20
N PHE A 98 2.11 -14.21 16.16
CA PHE A 98 2.55 -14.29 14.76
C PHE A 98 3.94 -13.63 14.60
N LYS A 99 4.81 -14.21 13.79
CA LYS A 99 6.15 -13.70 13.50
C LYS A 99 6.11 -12.30 12.88
N ASP A 100 5.17 -12.10 11.97
CA ASP A 100 4.95 -10.85 11.25
C ASP A 100 3.52 -10.79 10.66
N ALA A 101 3.19 -9.64 10.07
CA ALA A 101 1.90 -9.42 9.42
C ALA A 101 1.65 -10.42 8.27
N GLN A 102 2.71 -10.92 7.61
CA GLN A 102 2.58 -11.80 6.47
C GLN A 102 2.18 -13.22 6.89
N GLU A 103 2.71 -13.72 8.00
CA GLU A 103 2.26 -14.97 8.61
C GLU A 103 0.77 -14.90 8.98
N TYR A 104 0.34 -13.79 9.62
CA TYR A 104 -1.08 -13.58 9.91
C TYR A 104 -1.94 -13.53 8.63
N LEU A 105 -1.53 -12.79 7.60
CA LEU A 105 -2.29 -12.69 6.35
C LEU A 105 -2.40 -14.05 5.64
N ASN A 106 -1.34 -14.87 5.69
CA ASN A 106 -1.38 -16.23 5.19
C ASN A 106 -2.36 -17.09 5.99
N TYR A 107 -2.34 -16.98 7.32
CA TYR A 107 -3.26 -17.69 8.21
C TYR A 107 -4.72 -17.29 7.93
N ALA A 108 -5.02 -16.00 7.91
CA ALA A 108 -6.37 -15.48 7.67
C ALA A 108 -6.90 -15.87 6.29
N LYS A 109 -6.02 -16.00 5.28
CA LYS A 109 -6.40 -16.49 3.96
C LYS A 109 -6.74 -17.99 3.99
N LEU A 110 -5.95 -18.79 4.70
CA LEU A 110 -6.21 -20.23 4.88
C LEU A 110 -7.49 -20.46 5.69
N ALA A 111 -7.73 -19.70 6.75
CA ALA A 111 -8.92 -19.82 7.61
C ALA A 111 -10.24 -19.66 6.82
N LYS A 112 -10.21 -18.89 5.72
CA LYS A 112 -11.37 -18.66 4.84
C LYS A 112 -11.53 -19.69 3.72
N MET A 113 -10.53 -20.52 3.46
CA MET A 113 -10.61 -21.60 2.47
C MET A 113 -11.41 -22.78 3.04
N ASN A 114 -11.88 -23.68 2.17
CA ASN A 114 -12.43 -24.96 2.63
C ASN A 114 -11.30 -25.92 3.06
N LEU A 115 -11.66 -26.98 3.79
CA LEU A 115 -10.69 -27.85 4.46
C LEU A 115 -9.78 -28.61 3.47
N GLU A 116 -10.31 -29.01 2.32
CA GLU A 116 -9.56 -29.69 1.26
C GLU A 116 -8.57 -28.76 0.53
N GLU A 117 -8.95 -27.50 0.28
CA GLU A 117 -8.06 -26.49 -0.28
C GLU A 117 -6.94 -26.12 0.68
N ARG A 118 -7.23 -26.04 1.99
CA ARG A 118 -6.22 -25.74 3.01
C ARG A 118 -5.12 -26.80 3.04
N LYS A 119 -5.49 -28.08 3.02
CA LYS A 119 -4.53 -29.21 3.03
C LYS A 119 -3.56 -29.17 1.86
N ASN A 120 -4.04 -28.75 0.69
CA ASN A 120 -3.26 -28.70 -0.55
C ASN A 120 -2.57 -27.34 -0.77
N SER A 121 -2.74 -26.37 0.14
CA SER A 121 -2.22 -25.02 -0.04
C SER A 121 -0.74 -24.89 0.33
N LYS A 122 0.06 -24.34 -0.58
CA LYS A 122 1.46 -23.96 -0.32
C LYS A 122 1.62 -22.90 0.78
N LEU A 123 0.53 -22.27 1.22
CA LEU A 123 0.58 -21.30 2.32
C LEU A 123 0.68 -21.98 3.69
N LEU A 124 0.27 -23.25 3.80
CA LEU A 124 0.28 -23.99 5.06
C LEU A 124 1.71 -24.16 5.63
N SER A 125 2.71 -24.32 4.75
CA SER A 125 4.13 -24.38 5.14
C SER A 125 4.70 -23.04 5.60
N LYS A 126 3.95 -21.94 5.40
CA LYS A 126 4.33 -20.59 5.86
C LYS A 126 3.72 -20.24 7.22
N ILE A 127 2.97 -21.15 7.83
CA ILE A 127 2.42 -21.02 9.17
C ILE A 127 3.32 -21.79 10.13
N SER A 128 3.70 -21.16 11.23
CA SER A 128 4.49 -21.79 12.29
C SER A 128 3.79 -23.03 12.86
N ASP A 129 4.57 -24.10 13.03
CA ASP A 129 4.12 -25.35 13.63
C ASP A 129 3.88 -25.26 15.13
N THR A 130 4.36 -24.20 15.80
CA THR A 130 4.26 -24.03 17.25
C THR A 130 3.32 -22.92 17.67
N LEU A 131 2.77 -22.18 16.72
CA LEU A 131 1.90 -21.04 17.01
C LEU A 131 0.53 -21.53 17.47
N LYS A 132 0.09 -21.06 18.64
CA LYS A 132 -1.19 -21.41 19.26
C LYS A 132 -2.09 -20.19 19.37
N ALA A 133 -3.41 -20.41 19.48
CA ALA A 133 -4.36 -19.31 19.70
C ALA A 133 -4.16 -18.68 21.09
N ASP A 134 -4.04 -19.52 22.12
CA ASP A 134 -3.68 -19.18 23.50
C ASP A 134 -2.51 -20.07 23.97
N LYS A 135 -1.78 -19.66 25.01
CA LYS A 135 -0.76 -20.48 25.67
C LYS A 135 -1.31 -21.81 26.17
N ASP A 136 -2.56 -21.79 26.64
CA ASP A 136 -3.24 -22.95 27.21
C ASP A 136 -3.93 -23.83 26.16
N ASP A 137 -3.89 -23.41 24.89
CA ASP A 137 -4.50 -24.16 23.79
C ASP A 137 -3.77 -25.50 23.57
N LYS A 138 -4.55 -26.55 23.38
CA LYS A 138 -4.04 -27.91 23.14
C LYS A 138 -3.59 -28.08 21.69
N LEU A 139 -4.18 -27.33 20.77
CA LEU A 139 -3.89 -27.40 19.34
C LEU A 139 -3.10 -26.18 18.89
N THR A 140 -2.32 -26.36 17.83
CA THR A 140 -1.68 -25.25 17.13
C THR A 140 -2.63 -24.67 16.10
N LEU A 141 -2.44 -23.40 15.72
CA LEU A 141 -3.21 -22.76 14.67
C LEU A 141 -3.16 -23.55 13.35
N LYS A 142 -2.03 -24.19 13.06
CA LYS A 142 -1.89 -25.06 11.89
C LYS A 142 -2.76 -26.31 11.99
N GLU A 143 -2.89 -26.88 13.18
CA GLU A 143 -3.79 -28.00 13.43
C GLU A 143 -5.26 -27.59 13.35
N HIS A 144 -5.64 -26.43 13.91
CA HIS A 144 -6.99 -25.87 13.74
C HIS A 144 -7.35 -25.72 12.26
N LEU A 145 -6.43 -25.19 11.43
CA LEU A 145 -6.65 -25.07 9.99
C LEU A 145 -6.95 -26.42 9.30
N LEU A 146 -6.38 -27.52 9.79
CA LEU A 146 -6.48 -28.85 9.20
C LEU A 146 -7.63 -29.70 9.75
N LYS A 147 -8.08 -29.43 10.98
CA LYS A 147 -9.05 -30.25 11.71
C LYS A 147 -10.44 -29.61 11.76
N GLU A 148 -10.53 -28.28 11.74
CA GLU A 148 -11.79 -27.57 11.96
C GLU A 148 -12.33 -26.94 10.67
N GLU A 149 -13.64 -27.05 10.44
CA GLU A 149 -14.28 -26.34 9.33
C GLU A 149 -14.17 -24.82 9.49
N LYS A 150 -14.29 -24.32 10.72
CA LYS A 150 -14.22 -22.90 11.08
C LYS A 150 -13.15 -22.68 12.15
N PRO A 151 -11.88 -22.51 11.74
CA PRO A 151 -10.78 -22.26 12.66
C PRO A 151 -10.91 -20.86 13.31
N PRO A 152 -10.21 -20.61 14.44
CA PRO A 152 -10.24 -19.33 15.13
C PRO A 152 -9.90 -18.14 14.22
N GLU A 153 -10.64 -17.05 14.34
CA GLU A 153 -10.36 -15.81 13.61
C GLU A 153 -9.85 -14.71 14.55
N PHE A 154 -8.95 -13.87 14.03
CA PHE A 154 -8.35 -12.76 14.78
C PHE A 154 -8.64 -11.44 14.05
N PRO A 155 -9.85 -10.86 14.19
CA PRO A 155 -10.24 -9.64 13.48
C PRO A 155 -9.44 -8.41 13.92
N ALA A 156 -9.04 -8.33 15.19
CA ALA A 156 -8.19 -7.25 15.72
C ALA A 156 -6.86 -7.15 14.97
N ALA A 157 -6.26 -8.28 14.61
CA ALA A 157 -5.04 -8.36 13.80
C ALA A 157 -5.23 -7.74 12.40
N LYS A 158 -6.36 -8.05 11.75
CA LYS A 158 -6.71 -7.45 10.45
C LYS A 158 -6.87 -5.95 10.59
N GLY A 159 -7.61 -5.50 11.60
CA GLY A 159 -7.83 -4.09 11.88
C GLY A 159 -6.51 -3.35 12.11
N ALA A 160 -5.59 -3.92 12.88
CA ALA A 160 -4.27 -3.36 13.11
C ALA A 160 -3.42 -3.23 11.83
N ILE A 161 -3.47 -4.23 10.94
CA ILE A 161 -2.77 -4.18 9.65
C ILE A 161 -3.38 -3.11 8.74
N GLU A 162 -4.70 -3.03 8.65
CA GLU A 162 -5.38 -2.01 7.83
C GLU A 162 -5.11 -0.60 8.36
N LEU A 163 -5.15 -0.40 9.69
CA LEU A 163 -4.79 0.87 10.30
C LEU A 163 -3.32 1.24 10.05
N SER A 164 -2.42 0.26 10.12
CA SER A 164 -1.00 0.45 9.80
C SER A 164 -0.81 0.83 8.33
N ASN A 165 -1.54 0.19 7.42
CA ASN A 165 -1.54 0.52 5.99
C ASN A 165 -2.06 1.93 5.73
N LEU A 166 -3.16 2.31 6.37
CA LEU A 166 -3.78 3.62 6.25
C LEU A 166 -2.83 4.71 6.76
N THR A 167 -2.30 4.53 7.96
CA THR A 167 -1.35 5.46 8.58
C THR A 167 -0.09 5.60 7.73
N GLY A 168 0.46 4.47 7.27
CA GLY A 168 1.63 4.47 6.38
C GLY A 168 1.37 5.12 5.03
N THR A 169 0.16 4.99 4.50
CA THR A 169 -0.26 5.67 3.27
C THR A 169 -0.29 7.19 3.49
N VAL A 170 -0.94 7.64 4.56
CA VAL A 170 -1.04 9.08 4.87
C VAL A 170 0.34 9.68 5.06
N ILE A 171 1.19 9.09 5.90
CA ILE A 171 2.56 9.60 6.14
C ILE A 171 3.39 9.53 4.86
N GLY A 172 3.29 8.42 4.13
CA GLY A 172 4.07 8.21 2.92
C GLY A 172 3.76 9.17 1.79
N LEU A 173 2.48 9.36 1.52
CA LEU A 173 2.06 10.21 0.42
C LEU A 173 2.03 11.68 0.81
N ALA A 174 1.66 12.02 2.05
CA ALA A 174 1.54 13.43 2.44
C ALA A 174 2.89 14.06 2.79
N TRP A 175 3.77 13.34 3.50
CA TRP A 175 5.05 13.90 3.95
C TRP A 175 6.20 13.44 3.07
N ILE A 176 6.37 12.13 2.90
CA ILE A 176 7.57 11.60 2.27
C ILE A 176 7.58 11.87 0.77
N ALA A 177 6.43 11.71 0.08
CA ALA A 177 6.34 12.06 -1.33
C ALA A 177 6.54 13.56 -1.58
N SER A 178 6.05 14.42 -0.68
CA SER A 178 6.23 15.88 -0.78
C SER A 178 7.69 16.28 -0.62
N GLU A 179 8.42 15.68 0.31
CA GLU A 179 9.84 15.99 0.53
C GLU A 179 10.71 15.42 -0.61
N LEU A 180 10.45 14.17 -0.99
CA LEU A 180 11.20 13.49 -2.05
C LEU A 180 10.91 14.07 -3.44
N SER A 181 9.70 14.59 -3.72
CA SER A 181 9.41 15.14 -5.03
C SER A 181 10.32 16.31 -5.37
N ASN A 182 10.61 17.19 -4.41
CA ASN A 182 11.49 18.33 -4.66
C ASN A 182 12.92 17.89 -5.01
N HIS A 183 13.39 16.81 -4.40
CA HIS A 183 14.76 16.31 -4.59
C HIS A 183 14.90 15.35 -5.78
N ILE A 184 13.85 14.62 -6.16
CA ILE A 184 13.91 13.59 -7.20
C ILE A 184 13.35 14.10 -8.53
N LEU A 185 12.28 14.89 -8.50
CA LEU A 185 11.55 15.29 -9.70
C LEU A 185 12.36 16.28 -10.55
N HIS A 186 13.05 17.25 -9.92
CA HIS A 186 13.86 18.22 -10.65
C HIS A 186 15.06 17.59 -11.39
N PRO A 187 15.89 16.73 -10.77
CA PRO A 187 16.95 16.03 -11.48
C PRO A 187 16.44 15.15 -12.63
N LEU A 188 15.31 14.47 -12.44
CA LEU A 188 14.71 13.63 -13.49
C LEU A 188 14.20 14.47 -14.66
N MET A 189 13.49 15.57 -14.38
CA MET A 189 13.01 16.49 -15.42
C MET A 189 14.18 17.11 -16.22
N ARG A 190 15.28 17.46 -15.55
CA ARG A 190 16.54 17.89 -16.22
C ARG A 190 17.14 16.79 -17.08
N GLY A 191 17.20 15.55 -16.57
CA GLY A 191 17.73 14.40 -17.30
C GLY A 191 16.92 14.05 -18.55
N LEU A 192 15.61 14.31 -18.52
CA LEU A 192 14.70 14.13 -19.66
C LEU A 192 14.72 15.31 -20.66
N GLY A 193 15.53 16.35 -20.42
CA GLY A 193 15.65 17.50 -21.32
C GLY A 193 14.53 18.54 -21.19
N PHE A 194 13.67 18.43 -20.17
CA PHE A 194 12.56 19.35 -19.92
C PHE A 194 12.96 20.59 -19.10
N GLU A 195 14.19 20.63 -18.56
CA GLU A 195 14.77 21.80 -17.89
C GLU A 195 16.18 22.05 -18.45
N GLU A 196 16.45 23.24 -18.99
CA GLU A 196 17.82 23.65 -19.30
C GLU A 196 18.64 23.82 -18.00
N LYS A 197 19.91 23.42 -18.01
CA LYS A 197 20.86 23.82 -16.96
C LYS A 197 20.84 25.35 -16.90
N LYS A 198 20.36 25.94 -15.80
CA LYS A 198 20.53 27.39 -15.55
C LYS A 198 22.00 27.73 -15.82
N LYS A 199 22.29 28.42 -16.93
CA LYS A 199 23.54 29.13 -17.08
C LYS A 199 23.58 30.11 -15.92
N GLN A 200 24.52 29.93 -15.00
CA GLN A 200 24.87 30.98 -14.05
C GLN A 200 25.30 32.19 -14.88
N ASN A 201 24.38 33.11 -15.15
CA ASN A 201 24.74 34.46 -15.55
C ASN A 201 25.39 35.10 -14.32
N CYS A 202 26.70 34.91 -14.20
CA CYS A 202 27.55 35.80 -13.45
C CYS A 202 27.56 37.12 -14.21
N SER A 203 26.52 37.94 -14.04
CA SER A 203 26.56 39.34 -14.44
C SER A 203 27.58 40.01 -13.53
N LYS A 204 28.83 40.08 -14.00
CA LYS A 204 29.80 41.02 -13.47
C LYS A 204 29.18 42.41 -13.61
N ILE A 205 28.67 42.94 -12.51
CA ILE A 205 28.33 44.36 -12.39
C ILE A 205 29.67 45.08 -12.50
N ASN A 206 29.92 45.64 -13.68
CA ASN A 206 31.12 46.43 -13.92
C ASN A 206 30.86 47.84 -13.36
N ILE A 207 31.15 48.03 -12.08
CA ILE A 207 31.20 49.36 -11.48
C ILE A 207 32.49 50.01 -11.99
N LYS A 208 32.38 50.91 -12.97
CA LYS A 208 33.45 51.86 -13.28
C LYS A 208 33.43 52.94 -12.20
N ALA A 209 34.56 53.08 -11.52
CA ALA A 209 34.89 54.18 -10.62
C ALA A 209 35.04 55.51 -11.38
#